data_AF-A0AAW1F532-F1
#
_entry.id   AF-A0AAW1F532-F1
#
_cell.length_a   1.000
_cell.length_b   1.000
_cell.length_c   1.000
_cell.angle_alpha   90.00
_cell.angle_beta   90.00
_cell.angle_gamma   90.00
#
_symmetry.space_group_name_H-M   'P 1'
#
loop_
_entity.id
_entity.type
_entity.pdbx_description
1 polymer ?
#
loop_
_entity_poly.entity_id
_entity_poly.type
_entity_poly.pdbx_seq_one_letter_code
_entity_poly.pdbx_strand_id
1 'polypeptide(L)'
;MLLQHIENLFRLRNIAVSVFCEGRQSKPVIIMSLPKPVMRGLLGKRLRLHLPIAFALSLVTAIAFKYGVTEPRKQAYADFYKQYDAVKEFNSMKEAGVFESVQPSGE
;
A
#
# COMPACT_ATOMS: atom_id res chain seq x y z
N MET A 1 24.84 9.91 65.13
CA MET A 1 25.13 8.46 65.15
C MET A 1 23.91 7.55 65.01
N LEU A 2 22.67 8.00 65.26
CA LEU A 2 21.47 7.15 65.14
C LEU A 2 20.82 7.11 63.73
N LEU A 3 21.19 8.03 62.83
CA LEU A 3 20.64 8.12 61.46
C LEU A 3 21.44 7.36 60.39
N GLN A 4 22.72 7.05 60.63
CA GLN A 4 23.57 6.27 59.71
C GLN A 4 23.25 4.76 59.76
N HIS A 5 22.71 4.29 60.90
CA HIS A 5 22.46 2.88 61.13
C HIS A 5 21.16 2.37 60.48
N ILE A 6 20.19 3.27 60.24
CA ILE A 6 18.89 2.95 59.62
C ILE A 6 19.02 2.84 58.09
N GLU A 7 19.83 3.70 57.46
CA GLU A 7 20.16 3.64 56.02
C GLU A 7 20.87 2.32 55.63
N ASN A 8 21.82 1.85 56.44
CA ASN A 8 22.53 0.59 56.20
C ASN A 8 21.62 -0.64 56.32
N LEU A 9 20.60 -0.60 57.19
CA LEU A 9 19.59 -1.66 57.31
C LEU A 9 18.64 -1.70 56.11
N PHE A 10 18.27 -0.54 55.54
CA PHE A 10 17.43 -0.49 54.35
C PHE A 10 18.18 -0.95 53.09
N ARG A 11 19.47 -0.64 53.00
CA ARG A 11 20.37 -1.08 51.91
C ARG A 11 20.61 -2.59 51.94
N LEU A 12 20.77 -3.19 53.13
CA LEU A 12 20.93 -4.64 53.29
C LEU A 12 19.65 -5.42 52.95
N ARG A 13 18.46 -4.86 53.23
CA ARG A 13 17.18 -5.46 52.82
C ARG A 13 17.03 -5.52 51.30
N ASN A 14 17.44 -4.47 50.57
CA ASN A 14 17.35 -4.44 49.10
C ASN A 14 18.37 -5.36 48.41
N ILE A 15 19.56 -5.56 48.99
CA ILE A 15 20.56 -6.51 48.47
C ILE A 15 20.13 -7.97 48.76
N ALA A 16 19.54 -8.24 49.94
CA ALA A 16 19.01 -9.57 50.24
C ALA A 16 17.84 -9.96 49.30
N VAL A 17 17.00 -8.99 48.90
CA VAL A 17 15.95 -9.21 47.90
C VAL A 17 16.52 -9.43 46.49
N SER A 18 17.64 -8.80 46.12
CA SER A 18 18.26 -9.05 44.80
C SER A 18 18.93 -10.43 44.72
N VAL A 19 19.50 -10.93 45.83
CA VAL A 19 20.15 -12.26 45.86
C VAL A 19 19.14 -13.42 45.93
N PHE A 20 17.95 -13.22 46.49
CA PHE A 20 16.91 -14.26 46.55
C PHE A 20 16.24 -14.56 45.19
N CYS A 21 16.44 -13.71 44.17
CA CYS A 21 15.92 -13.92 42.82
C CYS A 21 16.95 -14.59 41.88
N GLU A 22 17.96 -15.27 42.43
CA GLU A 22 19.02 -15.94 41.65
C GLU A 22 19.07 -17.44 42.00
N GLY A 23 17.91 -18.11 42.02
CA GLY A 23 17.79 -19.45 42.59
C GLY A 23 16.83 -20.37 41.87
N ARG A 24 17.05 -20.65 40.57
CA ARG A 24 16.70 -21.91 39.89
C ARG A 24 17.40 -22.03 38.53
N GLN A 25 18.69 -22.40 38.56
CA GLN A 25 19.37 -22.95 37.38
C GLN A 25 18.87 -24.39 37.16
N SER A 26 17.71 -24.54 36.52
CA SER A 26 17.31 -25.83 35.94
C SER A 26 18.13 -26.08 34.67
N LYS A 27 18.81 -27.23 34.59
CA LYS A 27 19.47 -27.74 33.37
C LYS A 27 18.55 -27.54 32.15
N PRO A 28 18.92 -26.84 31.06
CA PRO A 28 18.03 -26.74 29.91
C PRO A 28 18.05 -28.07 29.16
N VAL A 29 17.02 -28.88 29.40
CA VAL A 29 16.42 -29.70 28.35
C VAL A 29 16.15 -28.77 27.17
N ILE A 30 16.59 -29.13 25.96
CA ILE A 30 16.32 -28.34 24.75
C ILE A 30 14.82 -28.46 24.44
N ILE A 31 14.03 -27.62 25.08
CA ILE A 31 12.66 -27.29 24.70
C ILE A 31 12.80 -26.00 23.91
N MET A 32 12.54 -26.03 22.60
CA MET A 32 12.44 -24.78 21.83
C MET A 32 11.20 -24.02 22.30
N SER A 33 11.34 -23.20 23.35
CA SER A 33 10.30 -22.30 23.80
C SER A 33 10.28 -21.06 22.91
N LEU A 34 9.09 -20.69 22.45
CA LEU A 34 8.89 -19.61 21.50
C LEU A 34 9.39 -18.28 22.10
N PRO A 35 10.27 -17.51 21.44
CA PRO A 35 10.70 -16.22 21.94
C PRO A 35 9.50 -15.29 22.07
N LYS A 36 9.45 -14.53 23.17
CA LYS A 36 8.30 -13.67 23.48
C LYS A 36 8.08 -12.65 22.35
N PRO A 37 6.91 -12.66 21.68
CA PRO A 37 6.64 -11.73 20.60
C PRO A 37 6.47 -10.30 21.12
N VAL A 38 6.66 -9.33 20.23
CA VAL A 38 6.48 -7.91 20.58
C VAL A 38 4.99 -7.63 20.78
N MET A 39 4.56 -7.32 22.00
CA MET A 39 3.15 -7.09 22.35
C MET A 39 2.73 -5.61 22.38
N ARG A 40 3.67 -4.67 22.19
CA ARG A 40 3.41 -3.21 22.27
C ARG A 40 3.85 -2.49 21.01
N GLY A 41 3.10 -1.46 20.60
CA GLY A 41 3.45 -0.59 19.47
C GLY A 41 3.27 -1.21 18.08
N LEU A 42 2.52 -2.32 17.97
CA LEU A 42 2.26 -3.02 16.71
C LEU A 42 1.58 -2.12 15.67
N LEU A 43 0.64 -1.27 16.11
CA LEU A 43 -0.10 -0.37 15.23
C LEU A 43 0.82 0.68 14.57
N GLY A 44 1.73 1.29 15.35
CA GLY A 44 2.67 2.28 14.82
C GLY A 44 3.64 1.69 13.81
N LYS A 45 4.10 0.44 14.03
CA LYS A 45 4.94 -0.28 13.06
C LYS A 45 4.18 -0.57 11.77
N ARG A 46 2.93 -1.02 11.87
CA ARG A 46 2.08 -1.32 10.70
C ARG A 46 1.76 -0.06 9.90
N LEU A 47 1.46 1.05 10.57
CA LEU A 47 1.12 2.32 9.92
C LEU A 47 2.32 2.91 9.15
N ARG A 48 3.52 2.88 9.74
CA ARG A 48 4.74 3.33 9.07
C ARG A 48 5.08 2.50 7.84
N LEU A 49 4.71 1.23 7.82
CA LEU A 49 4.86 0.37 6.64
C LEU A 49 3.78 0.66 5.58
N HIS A 50 2.52 0.82 5.97
CA HIS A 50 1.43 1.01 5.00
C HIS A 50 1.38 2.40 4.36
N LEU A 51 1.83 3.45 5.05
CA LEU A 51 1.82 4.81 4.50
C LEU A 51 2.60 4.93 3.17
N PRO A 52 3.88 4.55 3.08
CA PRO A 52 4.61 4.62 1.81
C PRO A 52 4.07 3.63 0.77
N ILE A 53 3.61 2.45 1.20
CA ILE A 53 3.04 1.44 0.29
C ILE A 53 1.77 1.97 -0.38
N ALA A 54 0.86 2.55 0.40
CA ALA A 54 -0.39 3.11 -0.12
C ALA A 54 -0.12 4.28 -1.09
N PHE A 55 0.87 5.13 -0.78
CA PHE A 55 1.26 6.24 -1.65
C PHE A 55 1.91 5.76 -2.95
N ALA A 56 2.78 4.76 -2.88
CA ALA A 56 3.37 4.15 -4.08
C ALA A 56 2.29 3.52 -4.96
N LEU A 57 1.35 2.77 -4.37
CA LEU A 57 0.27 2.12 -5.10
C LEU A 57 -0.68 3.15 -5.76
N SER A 58 -1.01 4.24 -5.08
CA SER A 58 -1.88 5.27 -5.66
C SER A 58 -1.22 5.95 -6.87
N LEU A 59 0.07 6.29 -6.78
CA LEU A 59 0.81 6.88 -7.89
C LEU A 59 0.94 5.93 -9.08
N VAL A 60 1.28 4.67 -8.83
CA VAL A 60 1.38 3.65 -9.88
C VAL A 60 0.03 3.50 -10.59
N THR A 61 -1.06 3.44 -9.83
CA THR A 61 -2.42 3.32 -10.40
C THR A 61 -2.78 4.56 -11.23
N ALA A 62 -2.46 5.76 -10.75
CA ALA A 62 -2.70 7.00 -11.49
C ALA A 62 -1.94 7.04 -12.82
N ILE A 63 -0.67 6.63 -12.82
CA ILE A 63 0.16 6.55 -14.03
C ILE A 63 -0.40 5.51 -14.99
N ALA A 64 -0.71 4.31 -14.49
CA ALA A 64 -1.30 3.24 -15.29
C ALA A 64 -2.62 3.69 -15.95
N PHE A 65 -3.47 4.42 -15.23
CA PHE A 65 -4.72 4.94 -15.78
C PHE A 65 -4.49 6.03 -16.83
N LYS A 66 -3.53 6.94 -16.59
CA LYS A 66 -3.21 7.99 -17.54
C LYS A 66 -2.75 7.40 -18.88
N TYR A 67 -1.77 6.51 -18.86
CA TYR A 67 -1.22 5.91 -20.08
C TYR A 67 -2.10 4.81 -20.68
N GLY A 68 -2.83 4.05 -19.86
CA GLY A 68 -3.67 2.96 -20.34
C GLY A 68 -5.02 3.43 -20.91
N VAL A 69 -5.57 4.56 -20.42
CA VAL A 69 -6.91 5.01 -20.80
C VAL A 69 -6.91 6.39 -21.42
N THR A 70 -6.25 7.38 -20.79
CA THR A 70 -6.45 8.77 -21.22
C THR A 70 -5.67 9.13 -22.49
N GLU A 71 -4.40 8.72 -22.57
CA GLU A 71 -3.55 8.98 -23.74
C GLU A 71 -4.00 8.23 -25.00
N PRO A 72 -4.28 6.91 -24.99
CA PRO A 72 -4.70 6.20 -26.20
C PRO A 72 -6.06 6.71 -26.71
N ARG A 73 -6.96 7.15 -25.83
CA ARG A 73 -8.22 7.78 -26.25
C ARG A 73 -7.94 9.07 -27.02
N LYS A 74 -7.11 9.96 -26.49
CA LYS A 74 -6.75 11.21 -27.17
C LYS A 74 -6.05 10.96 -28.50
N GLN A 75 -5.13 10.00 -28.53
CA GLN A 75 -4.42 9.60 -29.75
C GLN A 75 -5.38 9.02 -30.79
N ALA A 76 -6.28 8.11 -30.41
CA ALA A 76 -7.27 7.54 -31.32
C ALA A 76 -8.17 8.61 -31.97
N TYR A 77 -8.63 9.62 -31.20
CA TYR A 77 -9.35 10.75 -31.78
C TYR A 77 -8.49 11.58 -32.74
N ALA A 78 -7.25 11.88 -32.35
CA ALA A 78 -6.34 12.64 -33.20
C ALA A 78 -6.03 11.89 -34.51
N ASP A 79 -5.83 10.57 -34.44
CA ASP A 79 -5.52 9.74 -35.58
C ASP A 79 -6.72 9.57 -36.51
N PHE A 80 -7.94 9.44 -35.95
CA PHE A 80 -9.18 9.49 -36.72
C PHE A 80 -9.25 10.77 -37.56
N TYR A 81 -9.09 11.94 -36.95
CA TYR A 81 -9.21 13.21 -37.68
C TYR A 81 -8.06 13.51 -38.64
N LYS A 82 -6.88 12.88 -38.51
CA LYS A 82 -5.78 13.06 -39.47
C LYS A 82 -6.08 12.46 -40.83
N GLN A 83 -6.83 11.36 -40.88
CA GLN A 83 -7.09 10.58 -42.09
C GLN A 83 -8.56 10.64 -42.52
N TYR A 84 -9.39 11.39 -41.79
CA TYR A 84 -10.82 11.50 -42.04
C TYR A 84 -11.13 12.37 -43.26
N ASP A 85 -11.76 11.77 -44.27
CA ASP A 85 -12.38 12.46 -45.40
C ASP A 85 -13.90 12.36 -45.29
N ALA A 86 -14.53 13.48 -44.94
CA ALA A 86 -15.97 13.57 -44.69
C ALA A 86 -16.81 13.21 -45.93
N VAL A 87 -16.33 13.52 -47.14
CA VAL A 87 -17.10 13.28 -48.37
C VAL A 87 -17.07 11.80 -48.73
N LYS A 88 -15.92 11.15 -48.56
CA LYS A 88 -15.77 9.71 -48.78
C LYS A 88 -16.65 8.89 -47.85
N GLU A 89 -16.65 9.21 -46.55
CA GLU A 89 -17.47 8.49 -45.57
C GLU A 89 -18.97 8.79 -45.73
N PHE A 90 -19.30 10.02 -46.16
CA PHE A 90 -20.67 10.35 -46.52
C PHE A 90 -21.16 9.53 -47.71
N ASN A 91 -20.35 9.40 -48.76
CA ASN A 91 -20.73 8.61 -49.94
C ASN A 91 -20.89 7.12 -49.62
N SER A 92 -20.03 6.54 -48.78
CA SER A 92 -20.19 5.14 -48.33
C SER A 92 -21.48 4.95 -47.53
N MET A 93 -21.84 5.88 -46.64
CA MET A 93 -23.11 5.85 -45.89
C MET A 93 -24.33 6.10 -46.79
N LYS A 94 -24.20 6.96 -47.80
CA LYS A 94 -25.25 7.23 -48.81
C LYS A 94 -25.54 6.02 -49.65
N GLU A 95 -24.51 5.31 -50.12
CA GLU A 95 -24.65 4.06 -50.86
C GLU A 95 -25.25 2.94 -50.00
N ALA A 96 -24.95 2.93 -48.70
CA ALA A 96 -25.57 2.03 -47.74
C ALA A 96 -27.05 2.37 -47.42
N GLY A 97 -27.60 3.45 -47.97
CA GLY A 97 -29.01 3.83 -47.81
C GLY A 97 -29.37 4.27 -46.39
N VAL A 98 -28.41 4.75 -45.60
CA VAL A 98 -28.64 5.20 -44.21
C VAL A 98 -29.39 6.53 -44.14
N PHE A 99 -29.29 7.35 -45.20
CA PHE A 99 -29.91 8.67 -45.23
C PHE A 99 -31.30 8.62 -45.87
N GLU A 100 -32.30 9.16 -45.18
CA GLU A 100 -33.62 9.40 -45.79
C GLU A 100 -33.62 10.61 -46.73
N SER A 101 -32.73 11.58 -46.51
CA SER A 101 -32.67 12.83 -47.29
C SER A 101 -31.89 12.73 -48.59
N VAL A 102 -31.02 11.72 -48.74
CA VAL A 102 -30.17 11.55 -49.93
C VAL A 102 -30.16 10.10 -50.35
N GLN A 103 -30.75 9.82 -51.51
CA GLN A 103 -30.88 8.47 -52.04
C GLN A 103 -29.55 7.93 -52.61
N PRO A 104 -29.32 6.61 -52.56
CA PRO A 104 -28.18 5.98 -53.22
C PRO A 104 -28.23 6.26 -54.72
N SER A 105 -27.09 6.48 -55.37
CA SER A 105 -27.00 6.87 -56.79
C SER A 105 -27.29 5.73 -57.78
N GLY A 106 -27.87 4.62 -57.31
CA GLY A 106 -28.12 3.39 -58.07
C GLY A 106 -29.60 3.07 -58.26
N GLU A 107 -30.51 4.01 -57.99
CA GLU A 107 -31.92 3.95 -58.38
C GLU A 107 -32.19 4.86 -59.59
#